data_AF-A0A2H9N7Q9-F1
#
_entry.id   AF-A0A2H9N7Q9-F1
#
_cell.length_a   1.000
_cell.length_b   1.000
_cell.length_c   1.000
_cell.angle_alpha   90.00
_cell.angle_beta   90.00
_cell.angle_gamma   90.00
#
_symmetry.space_group_name_H-M   'P 1'
#
loop_
_entity.id
_entity.type
_entity.pdbx_description
1 polymer ?
#
loop_
_entity_poly.entity_id
_entity_poly.type
_entity_poly.pdbx_seq_one_letter_code
_entity_poly.pdbx_strand_id
1 'polypeptide(L)' 'MKQKNVLCEKAATRFLEGYNCAQSVLLTMFEHWNGENELIPKIATAFGGGIGRCGSVCGALTGGVMAL' A
#
# COMPACT_ATOMS: atom_id res chain seq x y z
N MET A 1 -13.76 -15.13 -5.09
CA MET A 1 -13.96 -13.86 -5.84
C MET A 1 -14.38 -12.68 -4.96
N LYS A 2 -15.29 -12.82 -3.99
CA LYS A 2 -15.71 -11.73 -3.08
C LYS A 2 -14.56 -10.99 -2.36
N GLN A 3 -13.53 -11.71 -1.88
CA GLN A 3 -12.40 -11.10 -1.15
C GLN A 3 -11.48 -10.22 -2.00
N LYS A 4 -11.36 -10.46 -3.32
CA LYS A 4 -10.46 -9.69 -4.19
C LYS A 4 -10.90 -8.23 -4.29
N ASN A 5 -12.21 -8.00 -4.34
CA ASN A 5 -12.78 -6.65 -4.45
C ASN A 5 -12.61 -5.86 -3.14
N VAL A 6 -12.71 -6.54 -1.98
CA VAL A 6 -12.57 -5.90 -0.66
C VAL A 6 -11.16 -5.33 -0.43
N LEU A 7 -10.11 -6.05 -0.85
CA LEU A 7 -8.73 -5.56 -0.70
C LEU A 7 -8.45 -4.36 -1.61
N CYS A 8 -8.93 -4.40 -2.85
CA CYS A 8 -8.79 -3.28 -3.78
C CYS A 8 -9.53 -2.03 -3.29
N GLU A 9 -10.77 -2.18 -2.82
CA GLU A 9 -11.56 -1.08 -2.25
C GLU A 9 -10.88 -0.50 -1.00
N LYS A 10 -10.38 -1.36 -0.11
CA LYS A 10 -9.70 -0.92 1.11
C LYS A 10 -8.40 -0.15 0.80
N ALA A 11 -7.58 -0.63 -0.13
CA ALA A 11 -6.39 0.08 -0.57
C ALA A 11 -6.75 1.43 -1.22
N ALA A 12 -7.84 1.50 -2.01
CA ALA A 12 -8.32 2.75 -2.56
C ALA A 12 -8.79 3.73 -1.47
N THR A 13 -9.51 3.25 -0.46
CA THR A 13 -9.92 4.06 0.70
C THR A 13 -8.71 4.61 1.45
N ARG A 14 -7.69 3.79 1.73
CA ARG A 14 -6.44 4.25 2.37
C ARG A 14 -5.76 5.36 1.56
N PHE A 15 -5.76 5.26 0.23
CA PHE A 15 -5.20 6.29 -0.62
C PHE A 15 -5.96 7.62 -0.49
N LEU A 16 -7.30 7.56 -0.42
CA LEU A 16 -8.15 8.74 -0.20
C LEU A 16 -8.01 9.33 1.22
N GLU A 17 -7.64 8.52 2.21
CA GLU A 17 -7.32 8.95 3.58
C GLU A 17 -5.97 9.68 3.70
N GLY A 18 -5.19 9.77 2.60
CA GLY A 18 -3.94 10.52 2.54
C GLY A 18 -2.68 9.68 2.55
N TYR A 19 -2.79 8.35 2.60
CA TYR A 19 -1.65 7.47 2.34
C TYR A 19 -1.27 7.52 0.87
N ASN A 20 0.01 7.38 0.56
CA ASN A 20 0.46 7.27 -0.82
C ASN A 20 0.15 5.87 -1.40
N CYS A 21 0.38 5.69 -2.70
CA CYS A 21 0.05 4.44 -3.40
C CYS A 21 0.75 3.20 -2.85
N ALA A 22 2.03 3.30 -2.45
CA ALA A 22 2.77 2.18 -1.87
C ALA A 22 2.30 1.86 -0.44
N GLN A 23 2.11 2.91 0.37
CA GLN A 23 1.61 2.80 1.74
C GLN A 23 0.24 2.13 1.79
N SER A 24 -0.67 2.55 0.90
CA SER A 24 -2.04 2.07 0.85
C SER A 24 -2.12 0.56 0.58
N VAL A 25 -1.31 0.06 -0.36
CA VAL A 25 -1.24 -1.37 -0.68
C VAL A 25 -0.60 -2.16 0.45
N LEU A 26 0.58 -1.73 0.92
CA LEU A 26 1.31 -2.45 1.96
C LEU A 26 0.51 -2.54 3.26
N LEU A 27 -0.09 -1.43 3.71
CA LEU A 27 -0.91 -1.41 4.92
C LEU A 27 -2.13 -2.34 4.78
N THR A 28 -2.79 -2.33 3.62
CA THR A 28 -3.95 -3.20 3.36
C THR A 28 -3.57 -4.69 3.41
N MET A 29 -2.43 -5.06 2.84
CA MET A 29 -1.94 -6.44 2.86
C MET A 29 -1.49 -6.87 4.26
N PHE A 30 -0.82 -5.99 5.00
CA PHE A 30 -0.40 -6.27 6.36
C PHE A 30 -1.60 -6.51 7.30
N GLU A 31 -2.63 -5.65 7.19
CA GLU A 31 -3.90 -5.86 7.91
C GLU A 31 -4.63 -7.13 7.47
N HIS A 32 -4.53 -7.52 6.20
CA HIS A 32 -5.11 -8.77 5.70
C HIS A 32 -4.51 -10.01 6.36
N TRP A 33 -3.23 -9.95 6.76
CA TRP A 33 -2.56 -11.00 7.53
C TRP A 33 -2.65 -10.79 9.05
N ASN A 34 -3.64 -10.02 9.52
CA ASN A 34 -3.86 -9.75 10.95
C ASN A 34 -2.68 -9.04 11.63
N GLY A 35 -1.84 -8.33 10.87
CA GLY A 35 -0.77 -7.49 11.39
C GLY A 35 -1.24 -6.06 11.68
N GLU A 36 -0.76 -5.48 12.77
CA GLU A 36 -0.96 -4.06 13.11
C GLU A 36 0.36 -3.44 13.60
N ASN A 37 0.88 -2.45 12.88
CA ASN A 37 2.10 -1.73 13.24
C ASN A 37 2.20 -0.40 12.49
N GLU A 38 2.38 0.70 13.22
CA GLU A 38 2.49 2.05 12.64
C GLU A 38 3.71 2.27 11.73
N LEU A 39 4.74 1.42 11.84
CA LEU A 39 5.93 1.49 11.01
C LEU A 39 5.68 1.00 9.58
N ILE A 40 4.66 0.18 9.36
CA ILE A 40 4.36 -0.44 8.07
C ILE A 40 4.10 0.59 6.97
N PRO A 41 3.21 1.58 7.13
CA PRO A 41 3.09 2.63 6.12
C PRO A 41 4.34 3.52 6.09
N LYS A 42 5.06 3.72 7.21
CA LYS A 42 6.24 4.59 7.23
C LYS A 42 7.37 4.05 6.34
N ILE A 43 7.62 2.74 6.33
CA ILE A 43 8.65 2.12 5.49
C ILE A 43 8.31 2.19 3.98
N ALA A 44 7.03 2.26 3.62
CA ALA A 44 6.60 2.38 2.22
C ALA A 44 6.63 3.82 1.67
N THR A 45 6.88 4.83 2.53
CA THR A 45 6.79 6.26 2.15
C THR A 45 7.66 6.61 0.95
N ALA A 46 8.88 6.07 0.89
CA ALA A 46 9.84 6.35 -0.16
C ALA A 46 9.43 5.82 -1.55
N PHE A 47 8.42 4.96 -1.62
CA PHE A 47 7.93 4.38 -2.89
C PHE A 47 6.62 5.04 -3.37
N GLY A 48 6.22 6.16 -2.78
CA GLY A 48 5.09 6.94 -3.27
C GLY A 48 5.39 7.63 -4.61
N GLY A 49 4.44 7.56 -5.55
CA GLY A 49 4.51 8.30 -6.83
C GLY A 49 5.63 7.82 -7.77
N GLY A 50 6.05 6.57 -7.66
CA GLY A 50 7.31 6.11 -8.18
C GLY A 50 8.26 5.81 -7.02
N ILE A 51 9.55 5.89 -7.21
CA ILE A 51 10.50 5.80 -6.09
C ILE A 51 10.72 7.20 -5.53
N GLY A 52 9.70 7.76 -4.88
CA GLY A 52 9.81 9.07 -4.22
C GLY A 52 9.45 10.22 -5.14
N ARG A 53 8.37 10.06 -5.91
CA ARG A 53 7.84 11.02 -6.90
C ARG A 53 8.74 11.28 -8.12
N CYS A 54 9.67 10.37 -8.41
CA CYS A 54 10.49 10.43 -9.62
C CYS A 54 9.81 9.83 -10.86
N GLY A 55 8.56 9.33 -10.77
CA GLY A 55 7.87 8.73 -11.91
C GLY A 55 8.48 7.41 -12.43
N SER A 56 9.25 6.72 -11.59
CA SER A 56 9.90 5.44 -11.89
C SER A 56 8.92 4.26 -11.69
N VAL A 57 9.32 3.22 -10.95
CA VAL A 57 8.52 2.02 -10.70
C VAL A 57 7.24 2.32 -9.92
N CYS A 58 6.11 1.75 -10.35
CA CYS A 58 4.81 1.93 -9.71
C CYS A 58 4.84 1.64 -8.20
N GLY A 59 4.51 2.64 -7.38
CA GLY A 59 4.51 2.51 -5.93
C GLY A 59 3.53 1.46 -5.40
N ALA A 60 2.34 1.35 -5.99
CA ALA A 60 1.35 0.34 -5.61
C ALA A 60 1.88 -1.08 -5.85
N LEU A 61 2.60 -1.30 -6.95
CA LEU A 61 3.25 -2.59 -7.23
C LEU A 61 4.36 -2.87 -6.21
N THR A 62 5.23 -1.90 -5.95
CA THR A 62 6.30 -2.03 -4.94
C THR A 62 5.74 -2.34 -3.55
N GLY A 63 4.66 -1.67 -3.13
CA GLY A 63 3.98 -1.96 -1.87
C GLY A 63 3.41 -3.39 -1.78
N GLY A 64 2.94 -3.94 -2.90
CA GLY A 64 2.52 -5.34 -2.99
C GLY A 64 3.70 -6.32 -2.91
N VAL A 65 4.83 -5.98 -3.53
CA VAL A 65 6.08 -6.77 -3.44
C VAL A 65 6.63 -6.76 -2.01
N MET A 66 6.59 -5.61 -1.32
CA MET A 66 7.01 -5.50 0.09
C MET A 66 6.21 -6.37 1.05
N ALA A 67 4.99 -6.77 0.66
CA ALA A 67 4.14 -7.60 1.49
C ALA A 67 4.58 -9.09 1.44
N LEU A 68 5.17 -9.55 0.34
CA LEU A 68 5.62 -10.94 0.17
C LEU A 68 6.85 -11.25 1.04
#